data_AF-A0A291E1M5-F1
#
_entry.id   AF-A0A291E1M5-F1
#
_cell.length_a   1.000
_cell.length_b   1.000
_cell.length_c   1.000
_cell.angle_alpha   90.00
_cell.angle_beta   90.00
_cell.angle_gamma   90.00
#
_symmetry.space_group_name_H-M   'P 1'
#
loop_
_entity.id
_entity.type
_entity.pdbx_description
1 polymer ?
#
loop_
_entity_poly.entity_id
_entity_poly.type
_entity_poly.pdbx_seq_one_letter_code
_entity_poly.pdbx_strand_id
1 'polypeptide(L)'
;MDFNAGNFSDLAEGDFGKRLWAFMNERENVIRMEAATYLSRPALEVVQPYLIERFGNEVSNENNDRIKQMIGKMARQVMEHHGYQLDQMGVRLRRNELFLSAARYKK
;
A
#
# COMPACT_ATOMS: atom_id res chain seq x y z
N MET A 1 -12.46 -9.13 -0.23
CA MET A 1 -11.43 -10.12 0.15
C MET A 1 -10.90 -9.75 1.53
N ASP A 2 -10.66 -10.73 2.40
CA ASP A 2 -10.05 -10.46 3.71
C ASP A 2 -8.53 -10.29 3.61
N PHE A 3 -7.95 -9.48 4.49
CA PHE A 3 -6.50 -9.28 4.53
C PHE A 3 -5.80 -10.49 5.14
N ASN A 4 -4.83 -11.07 4.44
CA ASN A 4 -3.93 -12.07 5.00
C ASN A 4 -2.82 -11.37 5.78
N ALA A 5 -3.08 -11.07 7.05
CA ALA A 5 -2.22 -10.24 7.89
C ALA A 5 -0.88 -10.91 8.24
N GLY A 6 -0.82 -12.23 8.44
CA GLY A 6 0.39 -12.93 8.89
C GLY A 6 0.98 -12.29 10.16
N ASN A 7 2.25 -11.88 10.12
CA ASN A 7 2.92 -11.24 11.26
C ASN A 7 2.40 -9.83 11.63
N PHE A 8 1.33 -9.34 10.98
CA PHE A 8 0.69 -8.06 11.26
C PHE A 8 -0.72 -8.20 11.85
N SER A 9 -1.14 -9.41 12.28
CA SER A 9 -2.53 -9.64 12.76
C SER A 9 -2.95 -8.69 13.88
N ASP A 10 -2.08 -8.43 14.84
CA ASP A 10 -2.32 -7.47 15.93
C ASP A 10 -2.62 -6.05 15.45
N LEU A 11 -1.95 -5.58 14.39
CA LEU A 11 -2.24 -4.29 13.76
C LEU A 11 -3.49 -4.34 12.89
N ALA A 12 -3.66 -5.43 12.13
CA ALA A 12 -4.74 -5.61 11.18
C ALA A 12 -6.11 -5.76 11.83
N GLU A 13 -6.16 -6.39 13.01
CA GLU A 13 -7.39 -6.63 13.78
C GLU A 13 -7.89 -5.37 14.49
N GLY A 14 -6.99 -4.41 14.75
CA GLY A 14 -7.33 -3.11 15.30
C GLY A 14 -8.15 -2.23 14.34
N ASP A 15 -8.84 -1.24 14.90
CA ASP A 15 -9.71 -0.34 14.14
C ASP A 15 -8.97 0.38 13.01
N PHE A 16 -7.74 0.82 13.27
CA PHE A 16 -6.89 1.43 12.25
C PHE A 16 -6.55 0.46 11.11
N GLY A 17 -6.13 -0.77 11.42
CA GLY A 17 -5.82 -1.79 10.40
C GLY A 17 -7.00 -2.12 9.50
N LYS A 18 -8.21 -2.24 10.08
CA LYS A 18 -9.45 -2.45 9.34
C LYS A 18 -9.79 -1.29 8.42
N ARG A 19 -9.70 -0.04 8.91
CA ARG A 19 -9.92 1.16 8.08
C ARG A 19 -8.89 1.26 6.95
N LEU A 20 -7.63 0.92 7.23
CA LEU A 20 -6.56 0.94 6.24
C LEU A 20 -6.78 -0.13 5.16
N TRP A 21 -7.21 -1.34 5.54
CA TRP A 21 -7.55 -2.38 4.57
C TRP A 21 -8.73 -1.98 3.69
N ALA A 22 -9.79 -1.42 4.28
CA ALA A 22 -10.93 -0.90 3.53
C ALA A 22 -10.48 0.17 2.53
N PHE A 23 -9.65 1.12 2.98
CA PHE A 23 -9.07 2.16 2.13
C PHE A 23 -8.31 1.56 0.94
N MET A 24 -7.41 0.60 1.16
CA MET A 24 -6.60 0.01 0.08
C MET A 24 -7.45 -0.69 -0.98
N ASN A 25 -8.65 -1.17 -0.62
CA ASN A 25 -9.59 -1.84 -1.52
C ASN A 25 -10.65 -0.88 -2.12
N GLU A 26 -10.63 0.41 -1.78
CA GLU A 26 -11.46 1.39 -2.47
C GLU A 26 -11.13 1.40 -3.96
N ARG A 27 -12.17 1.45 -4.81
CA ARG A 27 -12.04 1.37 -6.26
C ARG A 27 -11.03 2.39 -6.80
N GLU A 28 -11.05 3.61 -6.27
CA GLU A 28 -10.18 4.70 -6.68
C GLU A 28 -8.71 4.38 -6.37
N ASN A 29 -8.42 3.68 -5.25
CA ASN A 29 -7.06 3.29 -4.89
C ASN A 29 -6.56 2.10 -5.70
N VAL A 30 -7.43 1.15 -6.02
CA VAL A 30 -7.12 0.10 -6.99
C VAL A 30 -6.74 0.70 -8.33
N ILE A 31 -7.58 1.59 -8.89
CA ILE A 31 -7.32 2.27 -10.16
C ILE A 31 -5.97 3.03 -10.13
N ARG A 32 -5.64 3.70 -9.02
CA ARG A 32 -4.34 4.38 -8.86
C ARG A 32 -3.16 3.40 -8.93
N MET A 33 -3.26 2.25 -8.26
CA MET A 33 -2.20 1.24 -8.29
C MET A 33 -2.05 0.58 -9.67
N GLU A 34 -3.17 0.33 -10.36
CA GLU A 34 -3.18 -0.18 -11.73
C GLU A 34 -2.57 0.82 -12.71
N ALA A 35 -2.93 2.10 -12.60
CA ALA A 35 -2.38 3.18 -13.42
C ALA A 35 -0.88 3.37 -13.18
N ALA A 36 -0.43 3.32 -11.92
CA ALA A 36 0.99 3.35 -11.60
C ALA A 36 1.73 2.19 -12.26
N THR A 37 1.13 0.99 -12.19
CA THR A 37 1.67 -0.23 -12.80
C THR A 37 1.77 -0.12 -14.32
N TYR A 38 0.73 0.38 -14.99
CA TYR A 38 0.74 0.64 -16.44
C TYR A 38 1.89 1.58 -16.84
N LEU A 39 2.19 2.57 -16.01
CA LEU A 39 3.30 3.51 -16.21
C LEU A 39 4.67 2.95 -15.76
N SER A 40 4.76 1.65 -15.44
CA SER A 40 5.96 1.00 -14.91
C SER A 40 6.52 1.67 -13.64
N ARG A 41 5.63 2.22 -12.81
CA ARG A 41 5.95 2.85 -11.53
C ARG A 41 5.51 1.99 -10.34
N PRO A 42 6.11 2.19 -9.15
CA PRO A 42 5.67 1.49 -7.95
C PRO A 42 4.23 1.85 -7.57
N ALA A 43 3.44 0.86 -7.17
CA ALA A 43 2.00 1.03 -6.93
C ALA A 43 1.69 2.08 -5.87
N LEU A 44 2.46 2.10 -4.78
CA LEU A 44 2.26 3.03 -3.67
C LEU A 44 2.76 4.46 -3.95
N GLU A 45 3.47 4.71 -5.07
CA GLU A 45 3.94 6.07 -5.41
C GLU A 45 2.77 7.04 -5.60
N VAL A 46 1.70 6.56 -6.23
CA VAL A 46 0.49 7.36 -6.51
C VAL A 46 -0.48 7.34 -5.33
N VAL A 47 -0.43 6.31 -4.47
CA VAL A 47 -1.36 6.16 -3.33
C VAL A 47 -0.91 6.95 -2.11
N GLN A 48 0.39 7.20 -1.92
CA GLN A 48 0.92 7.87 -0.72
C GLN A 48 0.25 9.19 -0.33
N PRO A 49 -0.12 10.11 -1.25
CA PRO A 49 -0.67 11.40 -0.82
C PRO A 49 -2.06 11.21 -0.19
N TYR A 50 -2.82 10.24 -0.68
CA TYR A 50 -4.16 9.89 -0.18
C TYR A 50 -4.11 9.14 1.15
N LEU A 51 -3.04 8.37 1.39
CA LEU A 51 -2.78 7.79 2.71
C LEU A 51 -2.52 8.90 3.74
N ILE A 52 -1.68 9.86 3.39
CA ILE A 52 -1.38 11.02 4.26
C ILE A 52 -2.64 11.86 4.48
N GLU A 53 -3.40 12.15 3.43
CA GLU A 53 -4.64 12.93 3.50
C GLU A 53 -5.67 12.29 4.44
N ARG A 54 -5.86 10.97 4.35
CA ARG A 54 -6.90 10.26 5.11
C ARG A 54 -6.48 9.91 6.53
N PHE A 55 -5.22 9.57 6.76
CA PHE A 55 -4.76 8.99 8.03
C PHE A 55 -3.74 9.88 8.77
N GLY A 56 -3.17 10.88 8.10
CA GLY A 56 -2.21 11.82 8.68
C GLY A 56 -1.12 11.12 9.49
N ASN A 57 -1.00 11.54 10.75
CA ASN A 57 0.01 11.04 11.69
C ASN A 57 -0.11 9.54 12.02
N GLU A 58 -1.26 8.90 11.79
CA GLU A 58 -1.40 7.45 11.99
C GLU A 58 -0.49 6.67 11.02
N VAL A 59 -0.23 7.18 9.81
CA VAL A 59 0.69 6.57 8.84
C VAL A 59 2.06 7.25 8.77
N SER A 60 2.14 8.56 9.03
CA SER A 60 3.38 9.34 8.80
C SER A 60 4.34 9.40 10.00
N ASN A 61 3.93 8.97 11.20
CA ASN A 61 4.81 8.96 12.38
C ASN A 61 6.09 8.17 12.10
N GLU A 62 7.24 8.76 12.45
CA GLU A 62 8.58 8.19 12.20
C GLU A 62 8.79 6.82 12.86
N ASN A 63 8.03 6.50 13.93
CA ASN A 63 8.10 5.20 14.61
C ASN A 63 7.18 4.11 14.00
N ASN A 64 6.51 4.39 12.87
CA ASN A 64 5.47 3.51 12.29
C ASN A 64 5.95 2.68 11.09
N ASP A 65 7.22 2.28 11.04
CA ASP A 65 7.76 1.43 9.97
C ASP A 65 6.96 0.13 9.78
N ARG A 66 6.46 -0.45 10.87
CA ARG A 66 5.63 -1.65 10.83
C ARG A 66 4.30 -1.44 10.12
N ILE A 67 3.68 -0.26 10.26
CA ILE A 67 2.47 0.12 9.51
C ILE A 67 2.80 0.28 8.03
N LYS A 68 3.93 0.93 7.69
CA LYS A 68 4.36 1.09 6.30
C LYS A 68 4.61 -0.26 5.62
N GLN A 69 5.22 -1.21 6.34
CA GLN A 69 5.40 -2.59 5.87
C GLN A 69 4.05 -3.31 5.67
N MET A 70 3.11 -3.14 6.60
CA MET A 70 1.76 -3.68 6.47
C MET A 70 1.04 -3.11 5.24
N ILE A 71 1.13 -1.79 4.98
CA ILE A 71 0.56 -1.17 3.77
C ILE A 71 1.19 -1.76 2.51
N GLY A 72 2.50 -1.99 2.50
CA GLY A 72 3.19 -2.69 1.41
C GLY A 72 2.63 -4.09 1.16
N LYS A 73 2.37 -4.85 2.24
CA LYS A 73 1.75 -6.19 2.16
C LYS A 73 0.30 -6.12 1.65
N MET A 74 -0.48 -5.14 2.12
CA MET A 74 -1.85 -4.90 1.67
C MET A 74 -1.87 -4.59 0.17
N ALA A 75 -1.03 -3.66 -0.29
CA ALA A 75 -0.92 -3.30 -1.70
C ALA A 75 -0.60 -4.53 -2.57
N ARG A 76 0.32 -5.38 -2.11
CA ARG A 76 0.64 -6.62 -2.81
C ARG A 76 -0.58 -7.53 -2.93
N GLN A 77 -1.30 -7.77 -1.84
CA GLN A 77 -2.46 -8.65 -1.86
C GLN A 77 -3.59 -8.10 -2.75
N VAL A 78 -3.82 -6.78 -2.73
CA VAL A 78 -4.79 -6.14 -3.63
C VAL A 78 -4.36 -6.32 -5.08
N MET A 79 -3.11 -6.03 -5.42
CA MET A 79 -2.62 -6.17 -6.79
C MET A 79 -2.69 -7.62 -7.28
N GLU A 80 -2.28 -8.60 -6.47
CA GLU A 80 -2.37 -10.03 -6.79
C GLU A 80 -3.84 -10.47 -6.98
N HIS A 81 -4.76 -9.99 -6.15
CA HIS A 81 -6.19 -10.25 -6.31
C HIS A 81 -6.75 -9.71 -7.64
N HIS A 82 -6.22 -8.60 -8.13
CA HIS A 82 -6.59 -7.98 -9.41
C HIS A 82 -5.81 -8.56 -10.62
N GLY A 83 -5.07 -9.66 -10.43
CA GLY A 83 -4.39 -10.38 -11.51
C GLY A 83 -3.02 -9.83 -11.88
N TYR A 84 -2.45 -8.94 -11.06
CA TYR A 84 -1.10 -8.45 -11.25
C TYR A 84 -0.09 -9.31 -10.49
N GLN A 85 1.12 -9.42 -11.04
CA GLN A 85 2.23 -10.13 -10.42
C GLN A 85 3.29 -9.16 -9.95
N LEU A 86 3.94 -9.50 -8.83
CA LEU A 86 5.09 -8.75 -8.34
C LEU A 86 6.22 -8.80 -9.38
N ASP A 87 6.69 -7.63 -9.81
CA ASP A 87 7.79 -7.51 -10.77
C ASP A 87 9.11 -7.21 -10.05
N GLN A 88 9.11 -6.18 -9.20
CA GLN A 88 10.31 -5.76 -8.48
C GLN A 88 9.95 -5.16 -7.12
N MET A 89 10.68 -5.54 -6.07
CA MET A 89 10.57 -4.93 -4.74
C MET A 89 11.60 -3.83 -4.54
N GLY A 90 11.35 -2.92 -3.59
CA GLY A 90 12.35 -1.93 -3.16
C GLY A 90 12.69 -0.87 -4.21
N VAL A 91 11.79 -0.61 -5.16
CA VAL A 91 11.99 0.43 -6.18
C VAL A 91 11.86 1.79 -5.51
N ARG A 92 12.90 2.62 -5.60
CA ARG A 92 12.96 3.95 -4.97
C ARG A 92 11.93 4.88 -5.59
N LEU A 93 11.17 5.57 -4.73
CA LEU A 93 10.14 6.49 -5.19
C LEU A 93 10.73 7.85 -5.56
N ARG A 94 10.15 8.51 -6.57
CA ARG A 94 10.50 9.89 -6.94
C ARG A 94 9.98 10.89 -5.92
N ARG A 95 8.76 10.67 -5.43
CA ARG A 95 8.16 11.36 -4.29
C ARG A 95 8.17 10.39 -3.12
N ASN A 96 8.80 10.76 -2.03
CA ASN A 96 9.06 9.87 -0.90
C ASN A 96 8.55 10.44 0.43
N GLU A 97 7.35 11.05 0.40
CA GLU A 97 6.74 11.70 1.56
C GLU A 97 6.34 10.70 2.64
N LEU A 98 5.85 9.51 2.23
CA LEU A 98 5.50 8.42 3.17
C LEU A 98 6.45 7.23 3.08
N PHE A 99 6.81 6.84 1.86
CA PHE A 99 7.62 5.65 1.58
C PHE A 99 8.91 6.02 0.84
N LEU A 100 10.03 5.45 1.28
CA LEU A 100 11.29 5.57 0.53
C LEU A 100 11.27 4.74 -0.77
N SER A 101 10.65 3.58 -0.72
CA SER A 101 10.57 2.62 -1.82
C SER A 101 9.27 1.82 -1.75
N ALA A 102 8.81 1.31 -2.89
CA ALA A 102 7.68 0.39 -2.94
C ALA A 102 7.87 -0.66 -4.06
N ALA A 103 6.92 -1.60 -4.13
CA ALA A 103 6.91 -2.62 -5.17
C ALA A 103 6.32 -2.11 -6.49
N ARG A 104 6.92 -2.56 -7.60
CA ARG A 104 6.36 -2.49 -8.95
C ARG A 104 5.75 -3.84 -9.32
N TYR A 105 4.71 -3.79 -10.14
CA TYR A 105 3.97 -4.96 -10.60
C TYR A 105 3.97 -5.01 -12.13
N LYS A 106 3.50 -6.12 -12.68
CA LYS A 106 3.22 -6.32 -14.10
C LYS A 106 1.92 -7.12 -14.24
N LYS A 107 1.27 -7.00 -15.38
CA LYS A 107 0.12 -7.82 -15.74
C LYS A 107 0.59 -9.09 -16.46
#